data_AF-A0A2V8DN77-F1
#
_entry.id   AF-A0A2V8DN77-F1
#
_cell.length_a   1.000
_cell.length_b   1.000
_cell.length_c   1.000
_cell.angle_alpha   90.00
_cell.angle_beta   90.00
_cell.angle_gamma   90.00
#
_symmetry.space_group_name_H-M   'P 1'
#
loop_
_entity.id
_entity.type
_entity.pdbx_description
1 polymer ?
#
loop_
_entity_poly.entity_id
_entity_poly.type
_entity_poly.pdbx_seq_one_letter_code
_entity_poly.pdbx_strand_id
1 'polypeptide(L)' 'MRNGFIGSMIAVAVFAVAPIRVAGQVFTPSRTPDGKPNLQGVWQVLNTAAWDIQDHHAQLGVPAGQGVVEGN' A
#
# COMPACT_ATOMS: atom_id res chain seq x y z
N MET A 1 18.57 57.22 43.93
CA MET A 1 17.59 57.97 43.12
C MET A 1 18.14 58.11 41.70
N ARG A 2 17.32 57.78 40.69
CA ARG A 2 17.47 58.07 39.24
C ARG A 2 17.91 56.93 38.27
N ASN A 3 16.94 56.06 37.95
CA ASN A 3 16.37 55.69 36.62
C ASN A 3 17.19 55.01 35.49
N GLY A 4 16.60 53.95 34.89
CA GLY A 4 16.71 53.57 33.45
C GLY A 4 16.92 52.08 33.14
N PHE A 5 15.87 51.23 33.04
CA PHE A 5 15.26 50.70 31.79
C PHE A 5 16.15 49.82 30.85
N ILE A 6 15.77 48.53 30.73
CA ILE A 6 15.71 47.66 29.51
C ILE A 6 17.06 47.15 28.94
N GLY A 7 17.27 45.89 28.55
CA GLY A 7 16.33 44.79 28.33
C GLY A 7 17.05 43.46 28.10
N SER A 8 16.38 42.40 28.56
CA SER A 8 16.65 41.01 28.22
C SER A 8 16.26 40.74 26.76
N MET A 9 17.07 39.98 26.02
CA MET A 9 16.61 38.78 25.31
C MET A 9 17.73 38.21 24.41
N ILE A 10 18.30 37.09 24.87
CA ILE A 10 18.93 36.11 23.97
C ILE A 10 17.79 35.38 23.26
N ALA A 11 17.60 35.65 21.97
CA ALA A 11 16.67 34.86 21.15
C ALA A 11 17.46 33.71 20.48
N VAL A 12 17.41 32.52 21.07
CA VAL A 12 17.81 31.29 20.39
C VAL A 12 16.64 30.86 19.51
N ALA A 13 16.78 31.01 18.19
CA ALA A 13 15.83 30.47 17.24
C ALA A 13 16.07 28.96 17.08
N VAL A 14 15.18 28.15 17.67
CA VAL A 14 15.15 26.70 17.49
C VAL A 14 14.57 26.40 16.10
N PHE A 15 15.39 25.88 15.19
CA PHE A 15 14.94 25.33 13.91
C PHE A 15 14.24 23.98 14.16
N ALA A 16 12.90 23.99 14.11
CA ALA A 16 12.12 22.75 14.13
C ALA A 16 12.19 22.06 12.76
N VAL A 17 12.94 20.95 12.66
CA VAL A 17 12.87 20.06 11.51
C VAL A 17 11.59 19.24 11.63
N ALA A 18 10.55 19.63 10.89
CA ALA A 18 9.33 18.83 10.77
C ALA A 18 9.59 17.66 9.80
N PRO A 19 9.17 16.42 10.12
CA PRO A 19 9.29 15.32 9.18
C PRO A 19 8.40 15.56 7.96
N ILE A 20 8.99 15.54 6.76
CA ILE A 20 8.25 15.51 5.51
C ILE A 20 7.49 14.18 5.47
N ARG A 21 6.16 14.23 5.60
CA ARG A 21 5.30 13.09 5.32
C ARG A 21 5.36 12.85 3.81
N VAL A 22 6.03 11.80 3.37
CA VAL A 22 5.85 11.29 2.00
C VAL A 22 4.39 10.85 1.91
N ALA A 23 3.58 11.60 1.17
CA ALA A 23 2.22 11.19 0.87
C ALA A 23 2.31 9.94 -0.02
N GLY A 24 1.96 8.78 0.53
CA GLY A 24 1.74 7.58 -0.26
C GLY A 24 0.64 7.85 -1.29
N GLN A 25 0.78 7.26 -2.48
CA GLN A 25 -0.17 7.44 -3.56
C GLN A 25 -1.56 7.01 -3.08
N VAL A 26 -2.51 7.94 -3.04
CA VAL A 26 -3.89 7.64 -2.66
C VAL A 26 -4.53 6.90 -3.82
N PHE A 27 -4.71 5.59 -3.67
CA PHE A 27 -5.41 4.77 -4.65
C PHE A 27 -6.92 4.86 -4.43
N THR A 28 -7.64 5.40 -5.41
CA THR A 28 -9.11 5.38 -5.44
C THR A 28 -9.55 4.29 -6.43
N PRO A 29 -9.97 3.10 -5.95
CA PRO A 29 -10.42 2.03 -6.84
C PRO A 29 -11.70 2.41 -7.59
N SER A 30 -11.84 1.91 -8.81
CA SER A 30 -13.10 2.05 -9.56
C SER A 30 -14.24 1.30 -8.85
N ARG A 31 -15.46 1.81 -9.03
CA ARG A 31 -16.69 1.26 -8.45
C ARG A 31 -17.68 0.92 -9.57
N THR A 32 -18.52 -0.07 -9.34
CA THR A 32 -19.67 -0.39 -10.21
C THR A 32 -20.79 0.65 -10.02
N PRO A 33 -21.78 0.73 -10.94
CA PRO A 33 -22.90 1.69 -10.80
C PRO A 33 -23.71 1.57 -9.51
N ASP A 34 -23.73 0.38 -8.90
CA ASP A 34 -24.36 0.11 -7.60
C ASP A 34 -23.41 0.33 -6.40
N GLY A 35 -22.24 0.93 -6.62
CA GLY A 35 -21.30 1.38 -5.58
C GLY A 35 -20.38 0.29 -5.01
N LYS A 36 -20.49 -0.96 -5.47
CA LYS A 36 -19.60 -2.05 -5.06
C LYS A 36 -18.19 -1.85 -5.63
N PRO A 37 -17.14 -2.42 -5.00
CA PRO A 37 -15.80 -2.47 -5.59
C PRO A 37 -15.84 -3.10 -6.98
N ASN A 38 -15.22 -2.46 -7.96
CA ASN A 38 -15.01 -3.08 -9.25
C ASN A 38 -13.80 -4.02 -9.17
N LEU A 39 -14.05 -5.32 -9.29
CA LEU A 39 -13.01 -6.37 -9.21
C LEU A 39 -12.55 -6.84 -10.60
N GLN A 40 -12.91 -6.14 -11.67
CA GLN A 40 -12.39 -6.47 -13.00
C GLN A 40 -10.86 -6.48 -13.00
N GLY A 41 -10.27 -7.56 -13.49
CA GLY A 41 -8.82 -7.79 -13.47
C GLY A 41 -8.26 -8.36 -12.18
N VAL A 42 -9.08 -8.52 -11.12
CA VAL A 42 -8.71 -9.25 -9.91
C VAL A 42 -9.28 -10.65 -9.99
N TRP A 43 -8.42 -11.65 -9.97
CA TRP A 43 -8.80 -13.07 -9.93
C TRP A 43 -8.45 -13.65 -8.57
N GLN A 44 -9.38 -14.41 -8.00
CA GLN A 44 -9.15 -15.17 -6.77
C GLN A 44 -9.20 -16.65 -7.08
N VAL A 45 -8.21 -17.39 -6.59
CA VAL A 45 -8.12 -18.83 -6.75
C VAL A 45 -8.24 -19.49 -5.37
N LEU A 46 -9.11 -20.50 -5.26
CA LEU A 46 -9.37 -21.27 -4.04
C LEU A 46 -9.08 -22.77 -4.24
N ASN A 47 -8.21 -23.10 -5.18
CA ASN A 47 -7.80 -24.46 -5.52
C ASN A 47 -6.28 -24.50 -5.83
N THR A 48 -5.80 -25.62 -6.39
CA THR A 48 -4.38 -25.81 -6.75
C THR A 48 -3.88 -24.91 -7.88
N ALA A 49 -4.77 -24.25 -8.62
CA ALA A 49 -4.35 -23.29 -9.64
C ALA A 49 -3.69 -22.03 -9.05
N ALA A 50 -3.63 -21.93 -7.70
CA ALA A 50 -2.80 -20.95 -7.00
C ALA A 50 -1.29 -21.20 -7.19
N TRP A 51 -0.90 -22.41 -7.60
CA TRP A 51 0.49 -22.76 -7.91
C TRP A 51 0.85 -22.55 -9.38
N ASP A 52 -0.03 -23.00 -10.29
CA ASP A 52 0.05 -22.78 -11.74
C ASP A 52 -1.36 -22.73 -12.33
N ILE A 53 -1.62 -21.79 -13.24
CA ILE A 53 -2.93 -21.61 -13.87
C ILE A 53 -3.27 -22.74 -14.85
N GLN A 54 -2.25 -23.46 -15.34
CA GLN A 54 -2.40 -24.66 -16.17
C GLN A 54 -2.32 -25.93 -15.31
N ASP A 55 -2.73 -27.06 -15.91
CA ASP A 55 -2.57 -28.37 -15.28
C ASP A 55 -1.09 -28.67 -15.07
N HIS A 56 -0.75 -29.25 -13.92
CA HIS A 56 0.64 -29.51 -13.58
C HIS A 56 0.81 -30.76 -12.70
N HIS A 57 1.93 -31.43 -12.92
CA HIS A 57 2.41 -32.51 -12.05
C HIS A 57 3.04 -31.95 -10.77
N ALA A 58 3.16 -32.78 -9.75
CA ALA A 58 3.85 -32.42 -8.53
C ALA A 58 5.35 -32.16 -8.80
N GLN A 59 5.88 -31.13 -8.16
CA GLN A 59 7.30 -30.76 -8.17
C GLN A 59 7.75 -30.42 -6.74
N LEU A 60 9.05 -30.22 -6.51
CA LEU A 60 9.55 -29.90 -5.17
C LEU A 60 8.92 -28.60 -4.66
N GLY A 61 8.08 -28.70 -3.63
CA GLY A 61 7.37 -27.55 -3.04
C GLY A 61 6.07 -27.17 -3.74
N VAL A 62 5.65 -27.89 -4.79
CA VAL A 62 4.42 -27.63 -5.54
C VAL A 62 3.62 -28.93 -5.68
N PRO A 63 2.42 -29.05 -5.11
CA PRO A 63 1.58 -30.24 -5.31
C PRO A 63 1.11 -30.33 -6.76
N ALA A 64 0.74 -31.53 -7.22
CA ALA A 64 0.04 -31.67 -8.50
C ALA A 64 -1.33 -30.98 -8.41
N GLY A 65 -1.82 -30.46 -9.54
CA GLY A 65 -3.04 -29.68 -9.54
C GLY A 65 -3.68 -29.55 -10.92
N GLN A 66 -5.01 -29.45 -10.90
CA GLN A 66 -5.77 -29.04 -12.08
C GLN A 66 -5.79 -27.51 -12.14
N GLY A 67 -5.55 -26.98 -13.34
CA GLY A 67 -5.60 -25.58 -13.69
C GLY A 67 -7.02 -25.12 -14.05
N VAL A 68 -7.09 -23.89 -14.54
CA VAL A 68 -8.35 -23.27 -15.02
C VAL A 68 -8.29 -22.93 -16.52
N VAL A 69 -7.16 -23.20 -17.18
CA VAL A 69 -7.00 -23.02 -18.62
C VAL A 69 -7.54 -24.25 -19.35
N GLU A 70 -8.50 -24.01 -20.25
CA GLU A 70 -9.04 -25.05 -21.13
C GLU A 70 -8.13 -25.26 -22.36
N GLY A 71 -7.95 -26.52 -22.77
CA GLY A 71 -7.22 -26.88 -23.99
C GLY A 71 -5.70 -26.69 -23.93
N ASN A 72 -5.10 -26.78 -22.73
CA ASN A 72 -3.63 -26.78 -22.58
C ASN A 72 -3.00 -28.07 -23.12
#